data_AF-A0AAX2M8S4-F1
#
_entry.id   AF-A0AAX2M8S4-F1
#
_cell.length_a   1.000
_cell.length_b   1.000
_cell.length_c   1.000
_cell.angle_alpha   90.00
_cell.angle_beta   90.00
_cell.angle_gamma   90.00
#
_symmetry.space_group_name_H-M   'P 1'
#
loop_
_entity.id
_entity.type
_entity.pdbx_description
1 polymer ?
#
loop_
_entity_poly.entity_id
_entity_poly.type
_entity_poly.pdbx_seq_one_letter_code
_entity_poly.pdbx_strand_id
1 'polypeptide(L)'
;MKPSIEYLQDAIEKLGVENDSKAAAALKISKQAICSYRSGERIMDDFTCIMVAKTLGIDGMEVIAAAQMEREKNEERREIWADFRKKFGVKAGIAGLAAALTLGSLAPSKANASNLELGAISCLESPVKLYIMSNLAWGGFSSKQQKCW
;
A
#
# COMPACT_ATOMS: atom_id res chain seq x y z
N MET A 1 -0.83 -11.93 -15.33
CA MET A 1 -0.39 -11.17 -14.14
C MET A 1 -1.60 -10.44 -13.60
N LYS A 2 -1.79 -10.38 -12.28
CA LYS A 2 -2.88 -9.60 -11.69
C LYS A 2 -2.67 -8.09 -11.96
N PRO A 3 -3.56 -7.42 -12.70
CA PRO A 3 -3.52 -6.00 -12.95
C PRO A 3 -3.92 -5.19 -11.72
N SER A 4 -3.52 -3.92 -11.67
CA SER A 4 -3.77 -3.00 -10.56
C SER A 4 -5.27 -2.85 -10.26
N ILE A 5 -6.12 -2.87 -11.29
CA ILE A 5 -7.59 -2.79 -11.17
C ILE A 5 -8.20 -3.96 -10.40
N GLU A 6 -7.67 -5.18 -10.54
CA GLU A 6 -8.22 -6.33 -9.82
C GLU A 6 -7.93 -6.22 -8.32
N TYR A 7 -6.79 -5.64 -7.91
CA TYR A 7 -6.55 -5.35 -6.48
C TYR A 7 -7.56 -4.33 -5.94
N LEU A 8 -7.97 -3.34 -6.74
CA LEU A 8 -9.03 -2.42 -6.35
C LEU A 8 -10.37 -3.14 -6.18
N GLN A 9 -10.71 -4.08 -7.07
CA GLN A 9 -11.93 -4.87 -6.97
C GLN A 9 -11.92 -5.75 -5.71
N ASP A 10 -10.85 -6.49 -5.47
CA ASP A 10 -10.67 -7.27 -4.24
C ASP A 10 -10.85 -6.40 -2.98
N ALA A 11 -10.30 -5.18 -2.99
CA ALA A 11 -10.40 -4.28 -1.84
C ALA A 11 -11.84 -3.83 -1.62
N ILE A 12 -12.59 -3.55 -2.68
CA ILE A 12 -14.02 -3.19 -2.60
C ILE A 12 -14.84 -4.38 -2.11
N GLU A 13 -14.56 -5.59 -2.60
CA GLU A 13 -15.21 -6.82 -2.15
C GLU A 13 -14.94 -7.09 -0.68
N LYS A 14 -13.69 -6.93 -0.23
CA LYS A 14 -13.31 -7.09 1.18
C LYS A 14 -13.97 -6.07 2.11
N LEU A 15 -14.26 -4.87 1.60
CA LEU A 15 -15.02 -3.85 2.35
C LEU A 15 -16.51 -4.20 2.48
N GLY A 16 -17.05 -5.07 1.62
CA GLY A 16 -18.45 -5.51 1.69
C GLY A 16 -19.46 -4.36 1.56
N VAL A 17 -19.10 -3.29 0.86
CA VAL A 17 -19.90 -2.07 0.77
C VAL A 17 -20.88 -2.12 -0.40
N GLU A 18 -22.13 -1.75 -0.15
CA GLU A 18 -23.22 -1.76 -1.14
C GLU A 18 -23.12 -0.63 -2.19
N ASN A 19 -22.31 0.40 -1.93
CA ASN A 19 -22.26 1.59 -2.78
C ASN A 19 -20.81 2.05 -2.99
N ASP A 20 -20.45 2.31 -4.24
CA ASP A 20 -19.13 2.83 -4.64
C ASP A 20 -18.75 4.14 -3.93
N SER A 21 -19.71 4.97 -3.55
CA SER A 21 -19.44 6.18 -2.76
C SER A 21 -18.92 5.84 -1.36
N LYS A 22 -19.42 4.76 -0.74
CA LYS A 22 -18.92 4.26 0.55
C LYS A 22 -17.53 3.63 0.37
N ALA A 23 -17.31 2.91 -0.72
CA ALA A 23 -15.99 2.37 -1.08
C ALA A 23 -14.95 3.49 -1.24
N ALA A 24 -15.31 4.55 -1.96
CA ALA A 24 -14.46 5.72 -2.16
C ALA A 24 -14.09 6.39 -0.84
N ALA A 25 -15.07 6.55 0.06
CA ALA A 25 -14.83 7.11 1.40
C ALA A 25 -13.88 6.23 2.23
N ALA A 26 -14.07 4.90 2.22
CA ALA A 26 -13.22 3.95 2.94
C ALA A 26 -11.77 3.96 2.41
N LEU A 27 -11.60 4.01 1.09
CA LEU A 27 -10.30 4.09 0.42
C LEU A 27 -9.69 5.50 0.43
N LYS A 28 -10.41 6.51 0.93
CA LYS A 28 -10.01 7.93 0.95
C LYS A 28 -9.70 8.51 -0.43
N ILE A 29 -10.46 8.09 -1.43
CA ILE A 29 -10.35 8.58 -2.82
C ILE A 29 -11.69 9.17 -3.27
N SER A 30 -11.69 9.87 -4.40
CA SER A 30 -12.94 10.36 -5.00
C SER A 30 -13.68 9.23 -5.71
N LYS A 31 -15.01 9.33 -5.79
CA LYS A 31 -15.83 8.40 -6.59
C LYS A 31 -15.41 8.43 -8.06
N GLN A 32 -15.08 9.61 -8.58
CA GLN A 32 -14.59 9.78 -9.95
C GLN A 32 -13.31 9.01 -10.20
N ALA A 33 -12.38 8.96 -9.24
CA ALA A 33 -11.15 8.19 -9.38
C ALA A 33 -11.46 6.69 -9.58
N ILE A 34 -12.38 6.13 -8.79
CA ILE A 34 -12.83 4.73 -8.97
C ILE A 34 -13.41 4.52 -10.37
N CYS A 35 -14.25 5.44 -10.85
CA CYS A 35 -14.83 5.36 -12.19
C CYS A 35 -13.74 5.40 -13.28
N SER A 36 -12.79 6.33 -13.21
CA SER A 36 -11.69 6.44 -14.19
C SER A 36 -10.74 5.25 -14.17
N TYR A 37 -10.53 4.62 -13.00
CA TYR A 37 -9.75 3.38 -12.93
C TYR A 37 -10.52 2.21 -13.54
N ARG A 38 -11.83 2.10 -13.28
CA ARG A 38 -12.67 1.03 -13.85
C ARG A 38 -12.85 1.14 -15.37
N SER A 39 -12.93 2.35 -15.91
CA SER A 39 -13.00 2.58 -17.35
C SER A 39 -11.67 2.35 -18.06
N GLY A 40 -10.56 2.23 -17.32
CA GLY A 40 -9.21 2.14 -17.88
C GLY A 40 -8.70 3.46 -18.46
N GLU A 41 -9.44 4.58 -18.25
CA GLU A 41 -9.00 5.92 -18.67
C GLU A 41 -7.72 6.33 -17.93
N ARG A 42 -7.59 5.91 -16.67
CA ARG A 42 -6.45 6.23 -15.82
C ARG A 42 -5.94 4.98 -15.10
N ILE A 43 -4.62 4.89 -14.97
CA ILE A 43 -3.96 3.89 -14.13
C ILE A 43 -3.90 4.39 -12.68
N MET A 44 -4.05 3.48 -11.74
CA MET A 44 -4.04 3.79 -10.30
C MET A 44 -2.82 4.61 -9.87
N ASP A 45 -3.06 5.57 -8.98
CA ASP A 45 -2.01 6.39 -8.38
C ASP A 45 -1.36 5.66 -7.20
N ASP A 46 -0.11 5.98 -6.89
CA ASP A 46 0.65 5.31 -5.82
C ASP A 46 -0.05 5.42 -4.45
N PHE A 47 -0.68 6.57 -4.15
CA PHE A 47 -1.47 6.75 -2.92
C PHE A 47 -2.65 5.77 -2.85
N THR A 48 -3.39 5.64 -3.95
CA THR A 48 -4.52 4.70 -4.04
C THR A 48 -4.04 3.27 -3.90
N CYS A 49 -2.89 2.92 -4.49
CA CYS A 49 -2.27 1.59 -4.36
C CYS A 49 -1.97 1.26 -2.89
N ILE A 50 -1.44 2.22 -2.12
CA ILE A 50 -1.16 2.04 -0.68
C ILE A 50 -2.47 1.84 0.11
N MET A 51 -3.52 2.60 -0.19
CA MET A 51 -4.82 2.47 0.48
C MET A 51 -5.50 1.14 0.19
N VAL A 52 -5.44 0.68 -1.07
CA VAL A 52 -5.91 -0.64 -1.50
C VAL A 52 -5.12 -1.74 -0.77
N ALA A 53 -3.80 -1.65 -0.76
CA ALA A 53 -2.94 -2.63 -0.09
C ALA A 53 -3.21 -2.69 1.42
N LYS A 54 -3.39 -1.54 2.07
CA LYS A 54 -3.76 -1.46 3.50
C LYS A 54 -5.09 -2.14 3.80
N THR A 55 -6.06 -2.01 2.91
CA THR A 55 -7.38 -2.65 3.04
C THR A 55 -7.26 -4.16 2.89
N LEU A 56 -6.48 -4.61 1.92
CA LEU A 56 -6.23 -6.02 1.65
C LEU A 56 -5.30 -6.69 2.67
N GLY A 57 -4.46 -5.92 3.37
CA GLY A 57 -3.44 -6.45 4.27
C GLY A 57 -2.23 -7.03 3.53
N ILE A 58 -1.98 -6.54 2.31
CA ILE A 58 -0.83 -6.92 1.47
C ILE A 58 0.22 -5.80 1.46
N ASP A 59 1.38 -6.09 0.89
CA ASP A 59 2.44 -5.09 0.76
C ASP A 59 2.08 -4.03 -0.31
N GLY A 60 2.26 -2.75 0.05
CA GLY A 60 1.95 -1.63 -0.84
C GLY A 60 2.78 -1.62 -2.13
N MET A 61 4.03 -2.10 -2.07
CA MET A 61 4.90 -2.14 -3.25
C MET A 61 4.42 -3.15 -4.29
N GLU A 62 3.70 -4.19 -3.88
CA GLU A 62 3.13 -5.16 -4.83
C GLU A 62 2.12 -4.51 -5.76
N VAL A 63 1.22 -3.69 -5.20
CA VAL A 63 0.18 -2.98 -5.94
C VAL A 63 0.77 -1.84 -6.77
N ILE A 64 1.75 -1.11 -6.21
CA ILE A 64 2.47 -0.06 -6.95
C ILE A 64 3.21 -0.65 -8.16
N ALA A 65 3.91 -1.78 -7.98
CA ALA A 65 4.57 -2.46 -9.08
C ALA A 65 3.56 -2.90 -10.17
N ALA A 66 2.30 -3.19 -9.81
CA ALA A 66 1.22 -3.42 -10.78
C ALA A 66 0.86 -2.20 -11.59
N ALA A 67 0.61 -1.09 -10.93
CA ALA A 67 0.31 0.16 -11.61
C ALA A 67 1.47 0.63 -12.50
N GLN A 68 2.73 0.51 -12.03
CA GLN A 68 3.90 0.95 -12.80
C GLN A 68 4.15 0.08 -14.03
N MET A 69 3.94 -1.24 -13.94
CA MET A 69 4.08 -2.13 -15.10
C MET A 69 3.05 -1.88 -16.20
N GLU A 70 1.83 -1.49 -15.83
CA GLU A 70 0.79 -1.08 -16.77
C GLU A 70 1.10 0.27 -17.42
N ARG A 71 1.74 1.17 -16.67
CA ARG A 71 2.06 2.53 -17.13
C ARG A 71 3.29 2.56 -18.05
N GLU A 72 4.27 1.69 -17.77
CA GLU A 72 5.54 1.69 -18.46
C GLU A 72 5.44 1.03 -19.84
N LYS A 73 5.90 1.75 -20.86
CA LYS A 73 5.88 1.29 -22.26
C LYS A 73 7.17 0.57 -22.64
N ASN A 74 8.27 0.87 -21.94
CA ASN A 74 9.56 0.23 -22.16
C ASN A 74 9.61 -1.15 -21.48
N GLU A 75 9.94 -2.17 -22.27
CA GLU A 75 9.99 -3.57 -21.83
C GLU A 75 11.08 -3.83 -20.79
N GLU A 76 12.28 -3.25 -20.93
CA GLU A 76 13.38 -3.43 -19.97
C GLU A 76 13.00 -2.92 -18.58
N ARG A 77 12.33 -1.77 -18.52
CA ARG A 77 11.86 -1.20 -17.24
C ARG A 77 10.73 -2.01 -16.65
N ARG A 78 9.86 -2.59 -17.49
CA ARG A 78 8.77 -3.47 -17.05
C ARG A 78 9.31 -4.74 -16.39
N GLU A 79 10.39 -5.32 -16.92
CA GLU A 79 11.02 -6.50 -16.34
C GLU A 79 11.59 -6.24 -14.95
N ILE A 80 12.20 -5.07 -14.73
CA ILE A 80 12.67 -4.65 -13.40
C ILE A 80 11.51 -4.69 -12.41
N TRP A 81 10.37 -4.07 -12.74
CA TRP A 81 9.20 -4.07 -11.86
C TRP A 81 8.61 -5.48 -11.64
N ALA A 82 8.66 -6.34 -12.66
CA ALA A 82 8.22 -7.73 -12.54
C ALA A 82 9.10 -8.53 -11.56
N ASP A 83 10.41 -8.35 -11.63
CA ASP A 83 11.37 -8.99 -10.73
C ASP A 83 11.30 -8.43 -9.31
N PHE A 84 11.04 -7.13 -9.17
CA PHE A 84 10.70 -6.54 -7.88
C PHE A 84 9.51 -7.26 -7.27
N ARG A 85 8.40 -7.41 -8.01
CA ARG A 85 7.19 -8.06 -7.45
C ARG A 85 7.41 -9.51 -7.02
N LYS A 86 8.21 -10.29 -7.75
CA LYS A 86 8.56 -11.68 -7.38
C LYS A 86 9.23 -11.76 -5.99
N LYS A 87 10.04 -10.78 -5.62
CA LYS A 87 10.73 -10.75 -4.31
C LYS A 87 9.78 -10.44 -3.15
N PHE A 88 8.70 -9.70 -3.39
CA PHE A 88 7.75 -9.31 -2.34
C PHE A 88 6.59 -10.30 -2.16
N GLY A 89 6.21 -11.06 -3.20
CA GLY A 89 5.12 -12.05 -3.12
C GLY A 89 5.39 -13.29 -2.25
N VAL A 90 6.62 -13.49 -1.75
CA VAL A 90 7.02 -14.70 -0.99
C VAL A 90 6.58 -14.66 0.49
N LYS A 91 6.13 -13.52 1.02
CA LYS A 91 5.85 -13.36 2.46
C LYS A 91 4.46 -13.84 2.92
N ALA A 92 3.55 -14.21 2.02
CA ALA A 92 2.20 -14.62 2.39
C ALA A 92 2.06 -16.11 2.83
N GLY A 93 3.09 -16.94 2.65
CA GLY A 93 2.98 -18.40 2.81
C GLY A 93 3.60 -19.04 4.06
N ILE A 94 4.32 -18.30 4.92
CA ILE A 94 5.18 -18.91 5.97
C ILE A 94 4.67 -18.64 7.40
N ALA A 95 3.43 -18.17 7.58
CA ALA A 95 2.85 -17.99 8.92
C ALA A 95 2.11 -19.23 9.44
N GLY A 96 1.84 -20.24 8.59
CA GLY A 96 0.99 -21.39 8.93
C GLY A 96 1.71 -22.63 9.46
N LEU A 97 3.03 -22.78 9.29
CA LEU A 97 3.72 -24.04 9.60
C LEU A 97 4.32 -24.12 11.02
N ALA A 98 4.36 -23.02 11.78
CA ALA A 98 4.99 -23.00 13.11
C ALA A 98 4.04 -23.42 14.25
N ALA A 99 2.71 -23.42 14.03
CA ALA A 99 1.74 -23.70 15.09
C ALA A 99 1.49 -25.19 15.37
N ALA A 100 2.03 -26.10 14.55
CA ALA A 100 1.78 -27.55 14.67
C ALA A 100 2.80 -28.32 15.53
N LEU A 101 3.87 -27.69 16.04
CA LEU A 101 4.96 -28.38 16.74
C LEU A 101 5.10 -28.06 18.23
N THR A 102 4.25 -27.21 18.82
CA THR A 102 4.43 -26.78 20.23
C THR A 102 3.63 -27.58 21.26
N LEU A 103 2.84 -28.58 20.87
CA LEU A 103 2.10 -29.45 21.81
C LEU A 103 2.93 -30.59 22.41
N GLY A 104 4.26 -30.58 22.30
CA GLY A 104 5.09 -31.67 22.81
C GLY A 104 6.54 -31.29 23.13
N SER A 105 6.77 -30.43 24.13
CA SER A 105 7.85 -30.67 25.11
C SER A 105 7.82 -29.65 26.24
N LEU A 106 7.56 -30.11 27.46
CA LEU A 106 7.91 -29.41 28.70
C LEU A 106 9.42 -29.56 28.91
N ALA A 107 10.19 -28.48 28.69
CA ALA A 107 11.57 -28.40 29.19
C ALA A 107 11.99 -26.94 29.44
N PRO A 108 12.24 -26.52 30.70
CA PRO A 108 12.77 -25.19 31.01
C PRO A 108 14.31 -25.19 31.20
N SER A 109 14.88 -23.97 31.11
CA SER A 109 16.27 -23.54 31.33
C SER A 109 17.21 -23.75 30.13
N LYS A 110 18.06 -22.79 29.73
CA LYS A 110 18.77 -21.76 30.52
C LYS A 110 18.83 -20.43 29.78
N ALA A 111 18.63 -19.35 30.55
CA ALA A 111 19.05 -18.01 30.19
C ALA A 111 20.59 -17.95 30.10
N ASN A 112 21.11 -17.38 29.03
CA ASN A 112 22.43 -16.75 29.02
C ASN A 112 22.25 -15.38 28.35
N ALA A 113 22.25 -14.36 29.19
CA ALA A 113 22.39 -12.97 28.81
C ALA A 113 23.87 -12.70 28.53
N SER A 114 24.21 -12.33 27.29
CA SER A 114 25.43 -11.57 27.01
C SER A 114 25.06 -10.10 26.88
N ASN A 115 25.51 -9.31 27.85
CA ASN A 115 25.38 -7.87 27.91
C ASN A 115 26.25 -7.16 26.85
N LEU A 116 25.68 -6.11 26.25
CA LEU A 116 26.25 -4.78 25.92
C LEU A 116 27.40 -4.72 24.89
N GLU A 117 27.43 -3.77 23.95
CA GLU A 117 27.42 -2.33 24.25
C GLU A 117 26.54 -1.45 23.34
N LEU A 118 25.77 -0.61 24.04
CA LEU A 118 25.19 0.64 23.55
C LEU A 118 26.29 1.71 23.68
N GLY A 119 26.87 2.14 22.57
CA GLY A 119 27.95 3.13 22.56
C GLY A 119 27.89 4.05 21.34
N ALA A 120 27.31 5.23 21.56
CA ALA A 120 27.59 6.48 20.86
C ALA A 120 27.37 6.56 19.33
N ILE A 121 26.16 6.96 18.92
CA ILE A 121 26.00 8.13 18.01
C ILE A 121 24.81 8.96 18.51
N SER A 122 25.01 9.66 19.62
CA SER A 122 24.34 10.93 19.86
C SER A 122 25.00 11.96 18.94
N CYS A 123 24.59 12.02 17.67
CA CYS A 123 24.98 13.11 16.78
C CYS A 123 23.76 13.54 15.97
N LEU A 124 23.31 14.74 16.35
CA LEU A 124 22.44 15.64 15.60
C LEU A 124 20.93 15.48 15.81
N GLU A 125 20.48 15.95 16.98
CA GLU A 125 19.48 17.01 16.96
C GLU A 125 19.88 18.08 15.93
N SER A 126 19.18 18.11 14.81
CA SER A 126 19.00 19.35 14.05
C SER A 126 17.49 19.57 13.90
N PRO A 127 16.93 20.65 14.46
CA PRO A 127 15.52 20.96 14.32
C PRO A 127 15.26 21.40 12.88
N VAL A 128 14.65 20.54 12.07
CA VAL A 128 14.03 20.98 10.81
C VAL A 128 12.80 21.78 11.18
N LYS A 129 13.06 23.07 11.37
CA LYS A 129 12.15 24.19 11.51
C LYS A 129 10.88 23.92 10.70
N LEU A 130 9.76 23.73 11.42
CA LEU A 130 8.42 23.86 10.85
C LEU A 130 8.36 25.19 10.09
N TYR A 131 8.38 25.12 8.77
CA TYR A 131 8.01 26.27 7.95
C TYR A 131 6.50 26.19 7.72
N ILE A 132 5.76 26.70 8.70
CA ILE A 132 4.36 27.08 8.50
C ILE A 132 4.40 28.31 7.59
N MET A 133 4.29 28.10 6.28
CA MET A 133 3.85 29.14 5.36
C MET A 133 2.34 29.20 5.42
N SER A 134 1.83 30.02 6.34
CA SER A 134 0.57 30.69 6.13
C SER A 134 0.70 31.60 4.91
N ASN A 135 0.01 31.27 3.82
CA ASN A 135 -0.41 32.30 2.89
C ASN A 135 -1.83 32.05 2.39
N LEU A 136 -2.68 33.03 2.71
CA LEU A 136 -4.05 33.18 2.25
C LEU A 136 -4.10 33.57 0.77
N ALA A 137 -5.28 33.33 0.17
CA ALA A 137 -5.72 33.66 -1.19
C ALA A 137 -5.07 32.75 -2.25
N TRP A 138 -5.77 32.12 -3.19
CA TRP A 138 -6.90 32.50 -4.03
C TRP A 138 -7.69 31.21 -4.37
N GLY A 139 -9.02 31.15 -4.35
CA GLY A 139 -9.87 31.64 -5.44
C GLY A 139 -10.28 30.50 -6.40
N GLY A 140 -11.48 29.95 -6.22
CA GLY A 140 -12.31 29.37 -7.31
C GLY A 140 -12.04 27.92 -7.75
N PHE A 141 -12.49 26.92 -6.98
CA PHE A 141 -12.69 25.55 -7.49
C PHE A 141 -14.14 25.36 -7.95
N SER A 142 -14.38 25.56 -9.25
CA SER A 142 -15.66 25.24 -9.91
C SER A 142 -15.76 23.73 -10.12
N SER A 143 -16.60 23.07 -9.32
CA SER A 143 -16.91 21.65 -9.47
C SER A 143 -17.97 21.45 -10.57
N LYS A 144 -17.53 21.18 -11.81
CA LYS A 144 -18.39 20.49 -12.78
C LYS A 144 -18.55 19.03 -12.34
N GLN A 145 -19.66 18.77 -11.67
CA GLN A 145 -20.21 17.43 -11.48
C GLN A 145 -20.55 16.83 -12.85
N GLN A 146 -19.78 15.83 -13.29
CA GLN A 146 -20.18 14.94 -14.38
C GLN A 146 -20.57 13.60 -13.76
N LYS A 147 -21.84 13.24 -13.99
CA LYS A 147 -22.55 12.10 -13.44
C LYS A 147 -22.06 10.82 -14.12
N CYS A 148 -21.50 9.89 -13.36
CA CYS A 148 -21.36 8.50 -13.78
C CYS A 148 -22.65 7.77 -13.39
N TRP A 149 -23.35 7.28 -14.39
CA TRP A 149 -24.49 6.35 -14.29
C TRP A 149 -23.99 4.96 -13.94
#